data_AF-A0A149UK16-F1
#
_entry.id   AF-A0A149UK16-F1
#
_cell.length_a   1.000
_cell.length_b   1.000
_cell.length_c   1.000
_cell.angle_alpha   90.00
_cell.angle_beta   90.00
_cell.angle_gamma   90.00
#
_symmetry.space_group_name_H-M   'P 1'
#
loop_
_entity.id
_entity.type
_entity.pdbx_description
1 polymer ?
#
loop_
_entity_poly.entity_id
_entity_poly.type
_entity_poly.pdbx_seq_one_letter_code
_entity_poly.pdbx_strand_id
1 'polypeptide(L)'
;MTHRKLLLLVSMLSLAACQVPTAKERRQLDSMIGKQAIDVVRTYGVPTREFVSGNHTFLSYINQQTDYSMMPMSGWGYGGWGGGWGGGYG
;
A
#
# COMPACT_ATOMS: atom_id res chain seq x y z
N MET A 1 -6.85 -25.25 -27.08
CA MET A 1 -6.12 -25.62 -25.86
C MET A 1 -6.83 -25.06 -24.63
N THR A 2 -7.57 -25.91 -23.93
CA THR A 2 -7.85 -25.88 -22.47
C THR A 2 -8.05 -24.53 -21.77
N HIS A 3 -9.27 -23.99 -21.76
CA HIS A 3 -9.72 -22.92 -20.85
C HIS A 3 -9.40 -23.21 -19.37
N ARG A 4 -9.38 -24.49 -18.98
CA ARG A 4 -8.92 -24.95 -17.66
C ARG A 4 -7.48 -24.55 -17.33
N LYS A 5 -6.56 -24.63 -18.29
CA LYS A 5 -5.17 -24.22 -18.08
C LYS A 5 -5.06 -22.70 -17.96
N LEU A 6 -5.86 -21.97 -18.75
CA LEU A 6 -5.91 -20.50 -18.68
C LEU A 6 -6.44 -20.02 -17.32
N LEU A 7 -7.52 -20.63 -16.82
CA LEU A 7 -8.08 -20.31 -15.48
C LEU A 7 -7.09 -20.61 -14.34
N LEU A 8 -6.35 -21.73 -14.42
CA LEU A 8 -5.30 -22.04 -13.45
C LEU A 8 -4.16 -21.01 -13.50
N LEU A 9 -3.78 -20.58 -14.69
CA LEU A 9 -2.71 -19.58 -14.88
C LEU A 9 -3.13 -18.22 -14.31
N VAL A 10 -4.36 -17.77 -14.59
CA VAL A 10 -4.91 -16.52 -14.05
C VAL A 10 -5.01 -16.59 -12.52
N SER A 11 -5.48 -17.71 -11.96
CA SER A 11 -5.55 -17.92 -10.51
C SER A 11 -4.18 -17.88 -9.86
N MET A 12 -3.16 -18.49 -10.45
CA MET A 12 -1.79 -18.41 -9.92
C MET A 12 -1.21 -17.01 -10.02
N LEU A 13 -1.51 -16.26 -11.09
CA LEU A 13 -1.01 -14.90 -11.26
C LEU A 13 -1.58 -13.93 -10.21
N SER A 14 -2.86 -14.11 -9.83
CA SER A 14 -3.47 -13.31 -8.75
C SER A 14 -2.84 -13.56 -7.38
N LEU A 15 -2.30 -14.75 -7.10
CA LEU A 15 -1.58 -15.02 -5.85
C LEU A 15 -0.17 -14.41 -5.84
N ALA A 16 0.44 -14.23 -7.01
CA ALA A 16 1.76 -13.61 -7.14
C ALA A 16 1.73 -12.07 -6.98
N ALA A 17 0.55 -11.45 -6.93
CA ALA A 17 0.39 -10.01 -6.72
C ALA A 17 0.55 -9.56 -5.25
N CYS A 18 1.01 -10.44 -4.36
CA CYS A 18 1.44 -10.02 -3.03
C CYS A 18 2.62 -9.04 -3.19
N GLN A 19 2.40 -7.78 -2.81
CA GLN A 19 3.38 -6.69 -2.94
C GLN A 19 4.63 -7.00 -2.08
N VAL A 20 5.63 -7.64 -2.67
CA VAL A 20 6.91 -7.91 -2.02
C VAL A 20 7.85 -6.72 -2.23
N PRO A 21 8.63 -6.30 -1.21
CA PRO A 21 9.64 -5.26 -1.39
C PRO A 21 10.60 -5.62 -2.52
N THR A 22 10.85 -4.65 -3.40
CA THR A 22 11.76 -4.81 -4.53
C THR A 22 13.16 -5.17 -4.05
N ALA A 23 13.96 -5.81 -4.91
CA ALA A 23 15.34 -6.19 -4.56
C ALA A 23 16.21 -4.98 -4.14
N LYS A 24 15.91 -3.79 -4.68
CA LYS A 24 16.58 -2.54 -4.32
C LYS A 24 16.23 -2.10 -2.90
N GLU A 25 14.94 -2.14 -2.54
CA GLU A 25 14.47 -1.77 -1.20
C GLU A 25 15.01 -2.71 -0.13
N ARG A 26 15.07 -4.01 -0.42
CA ARG A 26 15.68 -4.99 0.49
C ARG A 26 17.14 -4.64 0.78
N ARG A 27 17.94 -4.38 -0.26
CA ARG A 27 19.36 -3.99 -0.09
C ARG A 27 19.52 -2.70 0.72
N GLN A 28 18.59 -1.75 0.58
CA GLN A 28 18.59 -0.53 1.39
C GLN A 28 18.31 -0.84 2.86
N LEU A 29 17.31 -1.68 3.16
CA LEU A 29 17.02 -2.13 4.53
C LEU A 29 18.20 -2.90 5.13
N ASP A 30 18.80 -3.79 4.36
CA ASP A 30 19.96 -4.59 4.79
C ASP A 30 21.15 -3.68 5.16
N SER A 31 21.33 -2.56 4.46
CA SER A 31 22.42 -1.61 4.74
C SER A 31 22.27 -0.85 6.07
N MET A 32 21.08 -0.90 6.68
CA MET A 32 20.81 -0.28 7.98
C MET A 32 21.11 -1.23 9.16
N ILE A 33 21.28 -2.53 8.90
CA ILE A 33 21.53 -3.53 9.95
C ILE A 33 22.90 -3.28 10.60
N GLY A 34 22.93 -3.19 11.92
CA GLY A 34 24.15 -2.97 12.70
C GLY A 34 24.62 -1.51 12.79
N LYS A 35 23.90 -0.56 12.17
CA LYS A 35 24.15 0.88 12.30
C LYS A 35 23.48 1.45 13.55
N GLN A 36 24.06 2.50 14.14
CA GLN A 36 23.38 3.21 15.21
C GLN A 36 22.21 4.02 14.66
N ALA A 37 21.17 4.21 15.47
CA ALA A 37 19.98 4.98 15.10
C ALA A 37 20.35 6.39 14.59
N ILE A 38 21.35 7.04 15.19
CA ILE A 38 21.83 8.36 14.77
C ILE A 38 22.40 8.36 13.34
N ASP A 39 23.04 7.28 12.91
CA ASP A 39 23.64 7.18 11.59
C ASP A 39 22.55 6.96 10.53
N VAL A 40 21.49 6.22 10.90
CA VAL A 40 20.29 6.06 10.08
C VAL A 40 19.61 7.41 9.88
N VAL A 41 19.40 8.18 10.95
CA VAL A 41 18.79 9.52 10.87
C VAL A 41 19.64 10.48 10.03
N ARG A 42 20.98 10.44 10.16
CA ARG A 42 21.87 11.26 9.33
C ARG A 42 21.81 10.92 7.84
N THR A 43 21.62 9.65 7.52
CA THR A 43 21.64 9.16 6.13
C THR A 43 20.28 9.30 5.45
N TYR A 44 19.20 9.01 6.17
CA TYR A 44 17.84 8.93 5.64
C TYR A 44 16.92 10.08 6.07
N GLY A 45 17.39 10.97 6.94
CA GLY A 45 16.64 12.11 7.46
C GLY A 45 15.82 11.78 8.71
N VAL A 46 14.93 12.70 9.08
CA VAL A 46 14.08 12.56 10.27
C VAL A 46 12.99 11.52 10.01
N PRO A 47 12.76 10.55 10.92
CA PRO A 47 11.72 9.54 10.76
C PRO A 47 10.33 10.17 10.77
N THR A 48 9.40 9.56 10.04
CA THR A 48 7.98 9.98 10.04
C THR A 48 7.33 9.72 11.39
N ARG A 49 7.72 8.63 12.07
CA ARG A 49 7.29 8.30 13.42
C ARG A 49 8.38 7.55 14.16
N GLU A 50 8.49 7.82 15.45
CA GLU A 50 9.26 7.04 16.40
C GLU A 50 8.32 6.44 17.45
N PHE A 51 8.52 5.18 17.81
CA PHE A 51 7.74 4.53 18.87
C PHE A 51 8.54 3.45 19.58
N VAL A 52 8.22 3.22 20.85
CA VAL A 52 8.86 2.19 21.68
C VAL A 52 7.90 1.01 21.83
N SER A 53 8.41 -0.20 21.62
CA SER A 53 7.68 -1.43 21.91
C SER A 53 8.59 -2.41 22.65
N GLY A 54 8.20 -2.75 23.87
CA GLY A 54 9.05 -3.50 24.79
C GLY A 54 10.36 -2.75 25.08
N ASN A 55 11.49 -3.41 24.78
CA ASN A 55 12.82 -2.84 24.98
C ASN A 55 13.47 -2.32 23.69
N HIS A 56 12.67 -2.09 22.65
CA HIS A 56 13.13 -1.65 21.32
C HIS A 56 12.50 -0.31 20.93
N THR A 57 13.33 0.58 20.38
CA THR A 57 12.89 1.81 19.75
C THR A 57 12.85 1.61 18.24
N PHE A 58 11.72 1.91 17.63
CA PHE A 58 11.47 1.74 16.20
C PHE A 58 11.41 3.10 15.51
N LEU A 59 12.18 3.24 14.43
CA LEU A 59 12.13 4.38 13.52
C LEU A 59 11.34 3.97 12.27
N SER A 60 10.27 4.69 11.97
CA SER A 60 9.41 4.43 10.82
C SER A 60 9.60 5.51 9.75
N TYR A 61 9.89 5.06 8.53
CA TYR A 61 10.01 5.90 7.34
C TYR A 61 8.96 5.46 6.32
N ILE A 62 8.20 6.41 5.79
CA ILE A 62 7.23 6.17 4.73
C ILE A 62 7.85 6.57 3.38
N ASN A 63 8.14 5.59 2.52
CA ASN A 63 8.67 5.84 1.17
C ASN A 63 7.55 6.06 0.13
N GLN A 64 6.39 5.43 0.34
CA GLN A 64 5.23 5.56 -0.55
C GLN A 64 4.03 5.97 0.29
N GLN A 65 3.78 7.28 0.35
CA GLN A 65 2.56 7.81 0.93
C GLN A 65 1.51 7.92 -0.17
N THR A 66 0.56 7.00 -0.20
CA THR A 66 -0.61 7.12 -1.07
C THR A 66 -1.68 7.89 -0.30
N ASP A 67 -1.74 9.20 -0.53
CA ASP A 67 -2.86 9.99 -0.05
C ASP A 67 -4.07 9.72 -0.96
N TYR A 68 -5.01 8.92 -0.46
CA TYR A 68 -6.31 8.80 -1.09
C TYR A 68 -7.06 10.11 -0.85
N SER A 69 -6.86 11.10 -1.73
CA SER A 69 -7.87 12.13 -1.90
C SER A 69 -9.10 11.40 -2.41
N MET A 70 -10.10 11.22 -1.56
CA MET A 70 -11.46 10.96 -1.99
C MET A 70 -11.85 12.18 -2.83
N MET A 71 -11.54 12.10 -4.13
CA MET A 71 -12.06 13.01 -5.12
C MET A 71 -13.57 12.97 -4.89
N PRO A 72 -14.24 14.10 -4.63
CA PRO A 72 -15.69 14.10 -4.52
C PRO A 72 -16.17 13.37 -5.76
N MET A 73 -16.98 12.33 -5.55
CA MET A 73 -17.47 11.45 -6.59
C MET A 73 -18.47 12.25 -7.43
N SER A 74 -17.97 13.24 -8.16
CA SER A 74 -18.72 14.18 -8.97
C SER A 74 -18.95 13.51 -10.31
N GLY A 75 -20.06 12.78 -10.35
CA GLY A 75 -20.72 12.38 -11.58
C GLY A 75 -19.97 11.34 -12.39
N TRP A 76 -20.68 10.25 -12.69
CA TRP A 76 -20.81 9.61 -14.01
C TRP A 76 -21.36 8.22 -13.69
N GLY A 77 -22.69 8.16 -13.77
CA GLY A 77 -23.50 7.01 -13.43
C GLY A 77 -23.06 5.75 -14.15
N TYR A 78 -22.78 4.71 -13.37
CA TYR A 78 -23.03 3.35 -13.78
C TYR A 78 -24.50 3.06 -13.46
N GLY A 79 -25.29 2.77 -14.50
CA GLY A 79 -26.69 2.35 -14.42
C GLY A 79 -26.85 1.02 -13.69
N GLY A 80 -26.63 1.05 -12.38
CA GLY A 80 -26.93 -0.02 -11.45
C GLY A 80 -28.39 0.02 -11.04
N TRP A 81 -29.14 -0.96 -11.52
CA TRP A 81 -30.42 -1.45 -11.02
C TRP A 81 -30.71 -1.05 -9.57
N GLY A 82 -31.75 -0.23 -9.38
CA GLY A 82 -32.19 0.19 -8.04
C GLY A 82 -33.42 1.07 -8.14
N GLY A 83 -34.58 0.47 -8.44
CA GLY A 83 -35.86 1.16 -8.31
C GLY A 83 -36.03 1.66 -6.88
N GLY A 84 -36.28 2.97 -6.74
CA GLY A 84 -36.44 3.61 -5.45
C GLY A 84 -37.09 4.97 -5.62
N TRP A 85 -38.41 4.99 -5.42
CA TRP A 85 -39.25 6.16 -5.26
C TRP A 85 -38.65 7.22 -4.32
N GLY A 86 -38.84 8.50 -4.64
CA GLY A 86 -38.61 9.57 -3.66
C GLY A 86 -38.51 10.96 -4.27
N GLY A 87 -39.63 11.49 -4.78
CA GLY A 87 -39.76 12.93 -5.01
C GLY A 87 -39.61 13.69 -3.69
N GLY A 88 -38.82 14.77 -3.71
CA GLY A 88 -38.56 15.61 -2.56
C GLY A 88 -38.05 16.98 -2.98
N TYR A 89 -39.00 17.93 -3.03
CA TYR A 89 -38.89 19.39 -2.97
C TYR A 89 -37.77 20.11 -3.76
N GLY A 90 -38.19 20.74 -4.85
CA GLY A 90 -37.61 21.93 -5.46
C GLY A 90 -38.72 22.70 -6.13
#